data_AF-A0A8X6XYZ1-F1
#
_entry.id   AF-A0A8X6XYZ1-F1
#
_cell.length_a   1.000
_cell.length_b   1.000
_cell.length_c   1.000
_cell.angle_alpha   90.00
_cell.angle_beta   90.00
_cell.angle_gamma   90.00
#
_symmetry.space_group_name_H-M   'P 1'
#
loop_
_entity.id
_entity.type
_entity.pdbx_description
1 polymer ?
#
loop_
_entity_poly.entity_id
_entity_poly.type
_entity_poly.pdbx_seq_one_letter_code
_entity_poly.pdbx_strand_id
1 'polypeptide(L)'
;MDIKALKAQRRVLRTAFTVILKKLQSEIQGDAIDLKNISLLQTHLKDKYLRLETVQESVSGVLLQKDDDGTEHEADFSEAEKYREDYLSFSTLVDKKLEESVIVEEQEISRKFRLPKLELRVHGVQKTTFRFGVNFRKSITIGASRK
;
A
#
# COMPACT_ATOMS: atom_id res chain seq x y z
N MET A 1 -10.27 -11.18 33.81
CA MET A 1 -10.51 -11.91 32.54
C MET A 1 -9.75 -13.23 32.59
N ASP A 2 -10.24 -14.29 31.97
CA ASP A 2 -9.49 -15.56 31.91
C ASP A 2 -8.40 -15.49 30.83
N ILE A 3 -7.14 -15.47 31.27
CA ILE A 3 -5.97 -15.39 30.38
C ILE A 3 -5.88 -16.57 29.43
N LYS A 4 -6.34 -17.77 29.82
CA LYS A 4 -6.32 -18.95 28.96
C LYS A 4 -7.27 -18.78 27.77
N ALA A 5 -8.46 -18.24 28.02
CA ALA A 5 -9.42 -17.93 26.98
C ALA A 5 -8.88 -16.85 26.01
N LEU A 6 -8.28 -15.79 26.52
CA LEU A 6 -7.66 -14.73 25.69
C LEU A 6 -6.52 -15.28 24.83
N LYS A 7 -5.63 -16.10 25.39
CA LYS A 7 -4.53 -16.75 24.65
C LYS A 7 -5.06 -17.71 23.57
N ALA A 8 -6.15 -18.43 23.85
CA ALA A 8 -6.81 -19.29 22.86
C ALA A 8 -7.42 -18.47 21.71
N GLN A 9 -8.14 -17.40 22.03
CA GLN A 9 -8.69 -16.47 21.03
C GLN A 9 -7.59 -15.87 20.15
N ARG A 10 -6.49 -15.42 20.77
CA ARG A 10 -5.33 -14.89 20.06
C ARG A 10 -4.73 -15.90 19.09
N ARG A 11 -4.57 -17.17 19.50
CA ARG A 11 -4.06 -18.24 18.64
C ARG A 11 -4.91 -18.45 17.39
N VAL A 12 -6.24 -18.44 17.55
CA VAL A 12 -7.18 -18.55 16.43
C VAL A 12 -7.03 -17.37 15.48
N LEU A 13 -6.96 -16.15 16.03
CA LEU A 13 -6.77 -14.93 15.23
C LEU A 13 -5.43 -14.92 14.49
N ARG A 14 -4.32 -15.34 15.13
CA ARG A 14 -3.00 -15.47 14.50
C ARG A 14 -3.04 -16.45 13.32
N THR A 15 -3.74 -17.57 13.49
CA THR A 15 -3.91 -18.57 12.41
C THR A 15 -4.65 -17.96 11.23
N ALA A 16 -5.79 -17.28 11.49
CA ALA A 16 -6.56 -16.63 10.44
C ALA A 16 -5.77 -15.51 9.74
N PHE A 17 -5.02 -14.70 10.51
CA PHE A 17 -4.13 -13.65 10.00
C PHE A 17 -3.08 -14.25 9.05
N THR A 18 -2.36 -15.29 9.49
CA THR A 18 -1.33 -15.93 8.65
C THR A 18 -1.91 -16.54 7.38
N VAL A 19 -3.12 -17.11 7.42
CA VAL A 19 -3.79 -17.64 6.22
C VAL A 19 -4.10 -16.54 5.22
N ILE A 20 -4.66 -15.41 5.67
CA ILE A 20 -4.95 -14.27 4.80
C ILE A 20 -3.67 -13.68 4.24
N LEU A 21 -2.64 -13.53 5.07
CA LEU A 21 -1.34 -12.99 4.66
C LEU A 21 -0.68 -13.86 3.58
N LYS A 22 -0.68 -15.19 3.74
CA LYS A 22 -0.17 -16.12 2.70
C LYS A 22 -0.98 -16.06 1.41
N LYS A 23 -2.30 -15.90 1.52
CA LYS A 23 -3.15 -15.73 0.34
C LYS A 23 -2.79 -14.45 -0.40
N LEU A 24 -2.68 -13.33 0.33
CA LEU A 24 -2.27 -12.04 -0.22
C LEU A 24 -0.89 -12.09 -0.88
N GLN A 25 0.09 -12.75 -0.25
CA GLN A 25 1.41 -13.02 -0.85
C GLN A 25 1.30 -13.73 -2.20
N SER A 26 0.46 -14.76 -2.27
CA SER A 26 0.28 -15.57 -3.49
C SER A 26 -0.36 -14.76 -4.62
N GLU A 27 -1.34 -13.91 -4.29
CA GLU A 27 -2.00 -13.02 -5.27
C GLU A 27 -1.05 -11.95 -5.81
N ILE A 28 -0.15 -11.42 -4.97
CA ILE A 28 0.85 -10.42 -5.39
C ILE A 28 1.96 -11.05 -6.26
N GLN A 29 2.31 -12.31 -6.01
CA GLN A 29 3.33 -13.04 -6.77
C GLN A 29 2.80 -13.70 -8.05
N GLY A 30 1.48 -13.78 -8.22
CA GLY A 30 0.85 -14.38 -9.40
C GLY A 30 0.96 -13.50 -10.66
N ASP A 31 0.85 -14.14 -11.82
CA ASP A 31 0.93 -13.46 -13.13
C ASP A 31 -0.28 -12.56 -13.44
N ALA A 32 -1.44 -12.85 -12.83
CA ALA A 32 -2.68 -12.10 -13.02
C ALA A 32 -3.09 -11.41 -11.72
N ILE A 33 -2.78 -10.12 -11.62
CA ILE A 33 -3.08 -9.30 -10.44
C ILE A 33 -4.57 -8.93 -10.43
N ASP A 34 -5.35 -9.58 -9.56
CA ASP A 34 -6.73 -9.16 -9.28
C ASP A 34 -6.76 -8.10 -8.18
N LEU A 35 -6.76 -6.84 -8.59
CA LEU A 35 -6.78 -5.67 -7.70
C LEU A 35 -7.98 -5.68 -6.73
N LYS A 36 -9.15 -6.19 -7.15
CA LYS A 36 -10.34 -6.24 -6.28
C LYS A 36 -10.15 -7.25 -5.17
N ASN A 37 -9.62 -8.43 -5.50
CA ASN A 37 -9.32 -9.47 -4.53
C ASN A 37 -8.22 -9.02 -3.55
N ILE A 38 -7.17 -8.33 -4.04
CA ILE A 38 -6.11 -7.75 -3.19
C ILE A 38 -6.70 -6.74 -2.21
N SER A 39 -7.53 -5.79 -2.66
CA SER A 39 -8.18 -4.80 -1.80
C SER A 39 -9.08 -5.44 -0.72
N LEU A 40 -9.84 -6.47 -1.10
CA LEU A 40 -10.66 -7.25 -0.17
C LEU A 40 -9.81 -7.96 0.88
N LEU A 41 -8.75 -8.64 0.46
CA LEU A 41 -7.83 -9.34 1.35
C LEU A 41 -7.09 -8.37 2.29
N GLN A 42 -6.70 -7.19 1.82
CA GLN A 42 -6.10 -6.13 2.63
C GLN A 42 -7.08 -5.67 3.73
N THR A 43 -8.35 -5.48 3.39
CA THR A 43 -9.40 -5.12 4.36
C THR A 43 -9.58 -6.20 5.42
N HIS A 44 -9.62 -7.47 4.99
CA HIS A 44 -9.71 -8.61 5.91
C HIS A 44 -8.48 -8.74 6.80
N LEU A 45 -7.28 -8.49 6.27
CA LEU A 45 -6.03 -8.52 7.02
C LEU A 45 -6.02 -7.43 8.09
N LYS A 46 -6.42 -6.20 7.73
CA LYS A 46 -6.54 -5.07 8.66
C LYS A 46 -7.53 -5.35 9.79
N ASP A 47 -8.72 -5.90 9.49
CA ASP A 47 -9.69 -6.31 10.52
C ASP A 47 -9.06 -7.32 11.50
N LYS A 48 -8.35 -8.34 10.99
CA LYS A 48 -7.72 -9.35 11.84
C LYS A 48 -6.57 -8.77 12.66
N TYR A 49 -5.78 -7.86 12.09
CA TYR A 49 -4.73 -7.15 12.80
C TYR A 49 -5.29 -6.32 13.97
N LEU A 50 -6.31 -5.50 13.74
CA LEU A 50 -6.94 -4.70 14.80
C LEU A 50 -7.50 -5.57 15.93
N ARG A 51 -8.16 -6.69 15.58
CA ARG A 51 -8.66 -7.64 16.59
C ARG A 51 -7.53 -8.33 17.36
N LEU A 52 -6.39 -8.61 16.70
CA LEU A 52 -5.20 -9.13 17.38
C LEU A 52 -4.63 -8.10 18.36
N GLU A 53 -4.56 -6.83 17.97
CA GLU A 53 -4.08 -5.72 18.80
C GLU A 53 -4.94 -5.57 20.06
N THR A 54 -6.27 -5.54 19.92
CA THR A 54 -7.19 -5.46 21.08
C THR A 54 -7.05 -6.66 22.03
N VAL A 55 -6.91 -7.88 21.48
CA VAL A 55 -6.71 -9.08 22.31
C VAL A 55 -5.34 -9.04 22.97
N GLN A 56 -4.31 -8.55 22.28
CA GLN A 56 -2.96 -8.41 22.82
C GLN A 56 -2.94 -7.41 23.99
N GLU A 57 -3.57 -6.24 23.85
CA GLU A 57 -3.72 -5.26 24.94
C GLU A 57 -4.40 -5.88 26.17
N SER A 58 -5.44 -6.69 25.94
CA SER A 58 -6.14 -7.41 27.03
C SER A 58 -5.23 -8.44 27.71
N VAL A 59 -4.41 -9.17 26.94
CA VAL A 59 -3.44 -10.14 27.49
C VAL A 59 -2.35 -9.42 28.27
N SER A 60 -1.74 -8.38 27.70
CA SER A 60 -0.72 -7.55 28.36
C SER A 60 -1.25 -6.94 29.65
N GLY A 61 -2.47 -6.39 29.65
CA GLY A 61 -3.09 -5.83 30.85
C GLY A 61 -3.26 -6.85 31.98
N VAL A 62 -3.60 -8.11 31.66
CA VAL A 62 -3.70 -9.18 32.66
C VAL A 62 -2.31 -9.65 33.13
N LEU A 63 -1.33 -9.74 32.22
CA LEU A 63 0.04 -10.13 32.56
C LEU A 63 0.74 -9.09 33.45
N LEU A 64 0.54 -7.80 33.19
CA LEU A 64 1.11 -6.71 34.00
C LEU A 64 0.53 -6.64 35.42
N GLN A 65 -0.66 -7.20 35.65
CA GLN A 65 -1.28 -7.28 36.98
C GLN A 65 -0.81 -8.49 37.79
N LYS A 66 -0.06 -9.40 37.17
CA LYS A 66 0.44 -10.60 37.81
C LYS A 66 1.75 -10.26 38.51
N ASP A 67 1.87 -10.58 39.79
CA ASP A 67 3.12 -10.46 40.54
C ASP A 67 4.08 -11.59 40.11
N ASP A 68 4.64 -11.48 38.91
CA ASP A 68 5.72 -12.34 38.41
C ASP A 68 6.94 -11.51 37.98
N ASP A 69 7.98 -12.19 37.51
CA ASP A 69 9.24 -11.58 37.09
C ASP A 69 9.17 -10.86 35.73
N GLY A 70 7.98 -10.74 35.14
CA GLY A 70 7.74 -10.10 33.86
C GLY A 70 8.22 -10.92 32.66
N THR A 71 8.79 -12.12 32.87
CA THR A 71 9.32 -12.95 31.78
C THR A 71 8.24 -13.41 30.81
N GLU A 72 7.07 -13.77 31.34
CA GLU A 72 5.92 -14.17 30.52
C GLU A 72 5.42 -12.99 29.67
N HIS A 73 5.41 -11.78 30.23
CA HIS A 73 5.03 -10.57 29.51
C HIS A 73 6.01 -10.25 28.38
N GLU A 74 7.32 -10.30 28.64
CA GLU A 74 8.35 -9.98 27.65
C GLU A 74 8.34 -10.94 26.45
N ALA A 75 8.21 -12.24 26.72
CA ALA A 75 8.12 -13.25 25.67
C ALA A 75 6.85 -13.07 24.82
N ASP A 76 5.74 -12.74 25.46
CA ASP A 76 4.44 -12.50 24.83
C ASP A 76 4.45 -11.25 23.94
N PHE A 77 5.07 -10.16 24.45
CA PHE A 77 5.28 -8.92 23.73
C PHE A 77 6.15 -9.13 22.47
N SER A 78 7.28 -9.82 22.61
CA SER A 78 8.17 -10.14 21.49
C SER A 78 7.46 -10.93 20.39
N GLU A 79 6.61 -11.88 20.76
CA GLU A 79 5.82 -12.64 19.78
C GLU A 79 4.77 -11.77 19.08
N ALA A 80 4.14 -10.84 19.79
CA ALA A 80 3.17 -9.91 19.22
C ALA A 80 3.82 -8.94 18.21
N GLU A 81 5.03 -8.45 18.53
CA GLU A 81 5.75 -7.50 17.68
C GLU A 81 6.06 -8.08 16.30
N LYS A 82 6.37 -9.37 16.23
CA LYS A 82 6.53 -10.06 14.94
C LYS A 82 5.32 -9.91 14.01
N TYR A 83 4.10 -10.06 14.54
CA TYR A 83 2.87 -9.93 13.73
C TYR A 83 2.60 -8.48 13.31
N ARG A 84 3.05 -7.51 14.11
CA ARG A 84 3.02 -6.08 13.78
C ARG A 84 3.99 -5.77 12.64
N GLU A 85 5.22 -6.24 12.73
CA GLU A 85 6.23 -6.13 11.66
C GLU A 85 5.74 -6.80 10.36
N ASP A 86 5.20 -8.01 10.45
CA ASP A 86 4.60 -8.72 9.32
C ASP A 86 3.47 -7.89 8.68
N TYR A 87 2.56 -7.32 9.48
CA TYR A 87 1.48 -6.48 8.95
C TYR A 87 1.99 -5.21 8.25
N LEU A 88 2.96 -4.51 8.84
CA LEU A 88 3.52 -3.26 8.29
C LEU A 88 4.31 -3.53 6.99
N SER A 89 5.16 -4.55 6.98
CA SER A 89 5.90 -4.95 5.79
C SER A 89 4.97 -5.36 4.64
N PHE A 90 3.86 -6.06 4.94
CA PHE A 90 2.88 -6.41 3.92
C PHE A 90 2.06 -5.22 3.43
N SER A 91 1.65 -4.33 4.33
CA SER A 91 0.88 -3.14 3.95
C SER A 91 1.68 -2.25 3.00
N THR A 92 2.94 -1.98 3.34
CA THR A 92 3.84 -1.19 2.47
C THR A 92 4.11 -1.86 1.12
N LEU A 93 4.24 -3.19 1.08
CA LEU A 93 4.41 -3.93 -0.17
C LEU A 93 3.18 -3.81 -1.07
N VAL A 94 1.97 -3.93 -0.51
CA VAL A 94 0.70 -3.76 -1.24
C VAL A 94 0.57 -2.35 -1.79
N ASP A 95 0.83 -1.35 -0.95
CA ASP A 95 0.72 0.07 -1.34
C ASP A 95 1.68 0.38 -2.50
N LYS A 96 2.93 -0.08 -2.43
CA LYS A 96 3.90 0.05 -3.52
C LYS A 96 3.44 -0.62 -4.81
N LYS A 97 2.85 -1.82 -4.73
CA LYS A 97 2.34 -2.54 -5.91
C LYS A 97 1.16 -1.84 -6.56
N LEU A 98 0.29 -1.24 -5.75
CA LEU A 98 -0.81 -0.41 -6.25
C LEU A 98 -0.28 0.83 -6.97
N GLU A 99 0.70 1.54 -6.39
CA GLU A 99 1.36 2.68 -7.04
C GLU A 99 2.00 2.31 -8.37
N GLU A 100 2.73 1.18 -8.43
CA GLU A 100 3.33 0.66 -9.67
C GLU A 100 2.27 0.41 -10.76
N SER A 101 1.11 -0.14 -10.39
CA SER A 101 0.02 -0.42 -11.35
C SER A 101 -0.63 0.85 -11.93
N VAL A 102 -0.79 1.90 -11.12
CA VAL A 102 -1.36 3.19 -11.54
C VAL A 102 -0.45 3.92 -12.52
N ILE A 103 0.87 3.86 -12.30
CA ILE A 103 1.86 4.48 -13.20
C ILE A 103 1.81 3.83 -14.59
N VAL A 104 1.62 2.51 -14.68
CA VAL A 104 1.51 1.80 -15.97
C VAL A 104 0.26 2.26 -16.73
N GLU A 105 -0.90 2.35 -16.08
CA GLU A 105 -2.14 2.82 -16.72
C GLU A 105 -2.01 4.28 -17.20
N GLU A 106 -1.41 5.17 -16.40
CA GLU A 106 -1.20 6.57 -16.78
C GLU A 106 -0.21 6.70 -17.97
N GLN A 107 0.81 5.85 -18.02
CA GLN A 107 1.75 5.80 -19.14
C GLN A 107 1.11 5.28 -20.43
N GLU A 108 0.18 4.32 -20.36
CA GLU A 108 -0.58 3.84 -21.51
C GLU A 108 -1.56 4.89 -22.06
N ILE A 109 -2.22 5.64 -21.17
CA ILE A 109 -3.13 6.74 -21.54
C ILE A 109 -2.36 7.87 -22.26
N SER A 110 -1.11 8.14 -21.86
CA SER A 110 -0.28 9.21 -22.45
C SER A 110 0.10 9.00 -23.93
N ARG A 111 -0.13 7.82 -24.54
CA ARG A 111 0.39 7.48 -25.88
C ARG A 111 -0.62 7.52 -27.04
N LYS A 112 -1.89 7.88 -26.83
CA LYS A 112 -2.88 7.98 -27.93
C LYS A 112 -3.89 9.12 -27.82
N PHE A 113 -3.49 10.32 -27.39
CA PHE A 113 -4.30 11.50 -27.68
C PHE A 113 -4.04 12.00 -29.11
N ARG A 114 -4.69 11.38 -30.10
CA ARG A 114 -4.91 12.05 -31.38
C ARG A 114 -6.04 13.06 -31.19
N LEU A 115 -5.69 14.29 -30.84
CA LEU A 115 -6.62 15.41 -30.83
C LEU A 115 -7.30 15.48 -32.22
N PRO A 116 -8.65 15.45 -32.29
CA PRO A 116 -9.34 15.75 -33.53
C PRO A 116 -8.93 17.15 -33.99
N LYS A 117 -8.54 17.31 -35.26
CA LYS A 117 -8.26 18.62 -35.84
C LYS A 117 -9.57 19.43 -35.80
N LEU A 118 -9.64 20.39 -34.89
CA LEU A 118 -10.76 21.32 -34.79
C LEU A 118 -10.65 22.33 -35.94
N GLU A 119 -11.44 22.15 -37.00
CA GLU A 119 -11.55 23.16 -38.06
C GLU A 119 -12.62 24.19 -37.68
N LEU A 120 -12.15 25.36 -37.23
CA LEU A 120 -13.00 26.53 -36.99
C LEU A 120 -13.49 27.10 -38.32
N ARG A 121 -14.78 26.93 -38.63
CA ARG A 121 -15.47 27.75 -39.66
C ARG A 121 -15.90 29.07 -39.02
N VAL A 122 -15.06 30.09 -39.18
CA VAL A 122 -15.37 31.47 -38.80
C VAL A 122 -16.30 32.07 -39.85
N HIS A 123 -17.60 32.18 -39.54
CA HIS A 123 -18.47 33.06 -40.29
C HIS A 123 -18.34 34.48 -39.72
N GLY A 124 -17.60 35.31 -40.46
CA GLY A 124 -17.60 36.76 -40.28
C GLY A 124 -16.76 37.28 -39.12
N VAL A 125 -15.81 38.15 -39.48
CA VAL A 125 -15.10 39.10 -38.60
C VAL A 125 -13.81 38.59 -37.95
N GLN A 126 -12.72 38.91 -38.68
CA GLN A 126 -11.33 39.20 -38.32
C GLN A 126 -10.66 38.40 -37.20
N LYS A 127 -9.61 37.66 -37.64
CA LYS A 127 -8.74 36.76 -36.90
C LYS A 127 -7.82 37.52 -35.95
N THR A 128 -7.96 37.32 -34.64
CA THR A 128 -6.87 37.51 -33.67
C THR A 128 -6.31 36.14 -33.29
N THR A 129 -5.15 35.80 -33.84
CA THR A 129 -4.41 34.60 -33.48
C THR A 129 -3.74 34.79 -32.12
N PHE A 130 -4.26 34.15 -31.08
CA PHE A 130 -3.49 33.92 -29.84
C PHE A 130 -2.54 32.73 -30.04
N ARG A 131 -1.23 33.01 -30.08
CA ARG A 131 -0.16 32.01 -30.00
C ARG A 131 0.25 31.87 -28.53
N PHE A 132 -0.05 30.74 -27.90
CA PHE A 132 0.64 30.33 -26.67
C PHE A 132 2.02 29.77 -27.05
N GLY A 133 3.06 30.55 -26.78
CA GLY A 133 4.45 30.12 -26.93
C GLY A 133 4.91 29.41 -25.67
N VAL A 134 5.08 28.10 -25.72
CA VAL A 134 5.83 27.36 -24.69
C VAL A 134 7.17 26.95 -25.30
N ASN A 135 8.21 27.73 -25.02
CA ASN A 135 9.60 27.38 -25.32
C ASN A 135 10.21 26.67 -24.11
N PHE A 136 10.24 25.34 -24.12
CA PHE A 136 11.04 24.58 -23.17
C PHE A 136 12.41 24.32 -23.79
N ARG A 137 13.45 25.04 -23.33
CA ARG A 137 14.85 24.74 -23.67
C ARG A 137 15.55 24.20 -22.43
N LYS A 138 15.85 22.89 -22.43
CA LYS A 138 16.86 22.27 -21.57
C LYS A 138 18.07 21.92 -22.43
N SER A 139 19.23 22.49 -22.10
CA SER A 139 20.53 21.79 -21.97
C SER A 139 21.65 22.83 -21.91
N ILE A 140 22.35 22.92 -20.77
CA ILE A 140 23.67 23.53 -20.69
C ILE A 140 24.67 22.39 -20.92
N THR A 141 25.49 22.51 -21.96
CA THR A 141 26.68 21.69 -22.16
C THR A 141 27.83 22.66 -22.38
N ILE A 142 28.66 22.83 -21.35
CA ILE A 142 29.93 23.55 -21.47
C ILE A 142 30.96 22.50 -21.91
N GLY A 143 31.16 22.43 -23.22
CA GLY A 143 32.17 21.61 -23.88
C GLY A 143 33.36 22.47 -24.27
N ALA A 144 34.54 22.04 -23.83
CA ALA A 144 35.81 22.75 -23.85
C ALA A 144 36.43 22.97 -25.25
N SER A 145 37.37 23.94 -25.26
CA SER A 145 38.72 23.83 -25.84
C SER A 145 39.00 24.30 -27.28
N ARG A 146 39.89 25.31 -27.33
CA ARG A 146 41.05 25.52 -28.23
C ARG A 146 40.83 25.60 -29.74
N LYS A 147 41.34 26.70 -30.32
CA LYS A 147 42.62 26.68 -31.07
C LYS A 147 43.31 28.03 -30.93
#